data_AF-A0A9W9XB91-F1
#
_entry.id   AF-A0A9W9XB91-F1
#
_cell.length_a   1.000
_cell.length_b   1.000
_cell.length_c   1.000
_cell.angle_alpha   90.00
_cell.angle_beta   90.00
_cell.angle_gamma   90.00
#
_symmetry.space_group_name_H-M   'P 1'
#
loop_
_entity.id
_entity.type
_entity.pdbx_description
1 polymer ?
#
loop_
_entity_poly.entity_id
_entity_poly.type
_entity_poly.pdbx_seq_one_letter_code
_entity_poly.pdbx_strand_id
1 'polypeptide(L)'
;MVYYAYAKNSNDDWSWRYVIVAPNQRTLDQWYSAVQDKVADNVLSRVSEDFYVFDRNKLNLGRSTADGHEAPRFMNKIIFQLLSDNEGRNITSFVNSDIN
;
A
#
# COMPACT_ATOMS: atom_id res chain seq x y z
N MET A 1 -1.98 20.13 8.48
CA MET A 1 -2.80 19.44 7.46
C MET A 1 -2.13 18.12 7.15
N VAL A 2 -2.88 17.03 7.05
CA VAL A 2 -2.36 15.69 6.74
C VAL A 2 -2.66 15.40 5.27
N TYR A 3 -1.73 14.78 4.55
CA TYR A 3 -1.90 14.38 3.15
C TYR A 3 -2.25 12.90 3.08
N TYR A 4 -3.23 12.59 2.24
CA TYR A 4 -3.70 11.22 2.01
C TYR A 4 -3.50 10.87 0.55
N ALA A 5 -3.01 9.68 0.30
CA ALA A 5 -2.94 9.09 -1.02
C ALA A 5 -3.49 7.67 -0.99
N TYR A 6 -3.83 7.16 -2.17
CA TYR A 6 -4.37 5.83 -2.36
C TYR A 6 -3.40 5.00 -3.21
N ALA A 7 -3.25 3.73 -2.86
CA ALA A 7 -2.52 2.77 -3.68
C ALA A 7 -3.34 1.49 -3.89
N LYS A 8 -3.46 1.02 -5.13
CA LYS A 8 -4.06 -0.28 -5.44
C LYS A 8 -3.07 -1.25 -6.04
N ASN A 9 -3.29 -2.52 -5.76
CA ASN A 9 -2.64 -3.62 -6.46
C ASN A 9 -2.93 -3.54 -7.98
N SER A 10 -1.94 -3.85 -8.81
CA SER A 10 -2.10 -3.97 -10.26
C SER A 10 -2.65 -5.33 -10.69
N ASN A 11 -2.45 -6.36 -9.86
CA ASN A 11 -2.79 -7.74 -10.19
C ASN A 11 -4.29 -8.03 -10.08
N ASP A 12 -5.04 -7.21 -9.32
CA ASP A 12 -6.49 -7.28 -9.17
C ASP A 12 -7.03 -5.93 -8.67
N ASP A 13 -8.35 -5.79 -8.63
CA ASP A 13 -9.05 -4.58 -8.18
C ASP A 13 -9.61 -4.68 -6.76
N TRP A 14 -9.58 -5.86 -6.15
CA TRP A 14 -10.25 -6.12 -4.88
C TRP A 14 -9.31 -6.25 -3.68
N SER A 15 -8.01 -6.51 -3.85
CA SER A 15 -7.10 -6.78 -2.72
C SER A 15 -5.91 -5.82 -2.61
N TRP A 16 -5.25 -5.85 -1.44
CA TRP A 16 -4.01 -5.13 -1.16
C TRP A 16 -4.07 -3.64 -1.53
N ARG A 17 -5.12 -2.97 -1.03
CA ARG A 17 -5.39 -1.56 -1.26
C ARG A 17 -4.96 -0.79 -0.02
N TYR A 18 -4.26 0.33 -0.18
CA TYR A 18 -3.73 1.10 0.94
C TYR A 18 -4.19 2.55 0.89
N VAL A 19 -4.51 3.09 2.06
CA VAL A 19 -4.41 4.53 2.30
C VAL A 19 -3.01 4.82 2.83
N ILE A 20 -2.31 5.73 2.15
CA ILE A 20 -1.00 6.22 2.53
C ILE A 20 -1.20 7.59 3.19
N VAL A 21 -0.66 7.75 4.39
CA VAL A 21 -0.78 8.98 5.18
C VAL A 21 0.59 9.61 5.36
N ALA A 22 0.72 10.89 5.01
CA ALA A 22 1.96 11.64 5.10
C ALA A 22 1.71 13.05 5.67
N PRO A 23 2.72 13.74 6.23
CA PRO A 23 2.56 15.11 6.74
C PRO A 23 2.34 16.15 5.62
N ASN A 24 2.75 15.84 4.38
CA ASN A 24 2.58 16.69 3.19
C ASN A 24 2.93 15.90 1.92
N GLN A 25 2.52 16.43 0.77
CA GLN A 25 2.81 15.87 -0.56
C GLN A 25 4.31 15.71 -0.83
N ARG A 26 5.14 16.68 -0.43
CA ARG A 26 6.60 16.62 -0.59
C ARG A 26 7.21 15.38 0.06
N THR A 27 6.71 14.95 1.22
CA THR A 27 7.18 13.73 1.90
C THR A 27 6.86 12.49 1.09
N LEU A 28 5.66 12.46 0.49
CA LEU A 28 5.22 11.39 -0.39
C LEU A 28 6.03 11.33 -1.68
N ASP A 29 6.38 12.48 -2.26
CA ASP A 29 7.27 12.58 -3.43
C ASP A 29 8.65 12.02 -3.17
N GLN A 30 9.25 12.41 -2.06
CA GLN A 30 10.55 11.91 -1.65
C GLN A 30 10.54 10.41 -1.36
N TRP A 31 9.44 9.88 -0.81
CA TRP A 31 9.27 8.45 -0.60
C TRP A 31 9.13 7.70 -1.92
N TYR A 32 8.29 8.20 -2.83
CA TYR A 32 8.09 7.57 -4.14
C TYR A 32 9.41 7.48 -4.90
N SER A 33 10.18 8.57 -4.98
CA SER A 33 11.52 8.54 -5.60
C SER A 33 12.45 7.55 -4.91
N ALA A 34 12.44 7.49 -3.57
CA ALA A 34 13.27 6.53 -2.83
C ALA A 34 12.92 5.07 -3.14
N VAL A 35 11.64 4.76 -3.32
CA VAL A 35 11.19 3.43 -3.70
C VAL A 35 11.57 3.12 -5.15
N GLN A 36 11.36 4.06 -6.08
CA GLN A 36 11.75 3.92 -7.50
C GLN A 36 13.25 3.64 -7.66
N ASP A 37 14.11 4.25 -6.85
CA ASP A 37 15.56 3.97 -6.87
C ASP A 37 15.93 2.52 -6.49
N LYS A 38 14.97 1.74 -5.96
CA LYS A 38 15.17 0.38 -5.44
C LYS A 38 14.39 -0.70 -6.18
N VAL A 39 13.40 -0.32 -6.98
CA VAL A 39 12.54 -1.26 -7.70
C VAL A 39 12.58 -0.98 -9.20
N ALA A 40 12.19 -1.96 -10.02
CA ALA A 40 12.06 -1.73 -11.46
C ALA A 40 10.85 -0.81 -11.78
N ASP A 41 10.91 -0.09 -12.90
CA ASP A 41 9.92 0.93 -13.32
C ASP A 41 8.46 0.42 -13.32
N ASN A 42 8.25 -0.88 -13.51
CA ASN A 42 6.92 -1.51 -13.56
C ASN A 42 6.40 -2.03 -12.21
N VAL A 43 7.12 -1.79 -11.11
CA VAL A 43 6.74 -2.31 -9.78
C VAL A 43 5.83 -1.34 -9.02
N LEU A 44 6.07 -0.04 -9.16
CA LEU A 44 5.26 1.01 -8.55
C LEU A 44 5.10 2.13 -9.58
N SER A 45 3.87 2.55 -9.84
CA SER A 45 3.57 3.61 -10.79
C SER A 45 2.69 4.66 -10.12
N ARG A 46 2.98 5.92 -10.39
CA ARG A 46 2.18 7.06 -9.95
C ARG A 46 1.22 7.48 -11.07
N VAL A 47 -0.08 7.39 -10.82
CA VAL A 47 -1.14 7.75 -11.77
C VAL A 47 -1.56 9.21 -11.62
N SER A 48 -1.64 9.70 -10.37
CA SER A 48 -1.82 11.10 -10.01
C SER A 48 -0.98 11.43 -8.78
N GLU A 49 -1.01 12.68 -8.31
CA GLU A 49 -0.26 13.11 -7.12
C GLU A 49 -0.57 12.27 -5.87
N ASP A 50 -1.79 11.78 -5.78
CA ASP A 50 -2.38 11.05 -4.65
C ASP A 50 -2.83 9.63 -5.01
N PHE A 51 -2.51 9.11 -6.21
CA PHE A 51 -2.95 7.79 -6.65
C PHE A 51 -1.81 6.97 -7.23
N TYR A 52 -1.61 5.78 -6.68
CA TYR A 52 -0.55 4.85 -7.06
C TYR A 52 -1.12 3.48 -7.44
N VAL A 53 -0.39 2.80 -8.31
CA VAL A 53 -0.62 1.39 -8.67
C VAL A 53 0.68 0.64 -8.42
N PHE A 54 0.61 -0.54 -7.81
CA PHE A 54 1.81 -1.32 -7.51
C PHE A 54 1.60 -2.81 -7.73
N ASP A 55 2.68 -3.52 -8.06
CA ASP A 55 2.68 -4.97 -8.21
C ASP A 55 2.96 -5.64 -6.86
N ARG A 56 1.91 -6.18 -6.23
CA ARG A 56 2.00 -6.84 -4.93
C ARG A 56 2.93 -8.05 -4.91
N ASN A 57 3.18 -8.70 -6.05
CA ASN A 57 4.08 -9.85 -6.13
C ASN A 57 5.56 -9.44 -6.08
N LYS A 58 5.85 -8.16 -6.33
CA LYS A 58 7.22 -7.62 -6.38
C LYS A 58 7.51 -6.61 -5.28
N LEU A 59 6.49 -5.96 -4.72
CA LEU A 59 6.63 -4.98 -3.66
C LEU A 59 5.62 -5.21 -2.54
N ASN A 60 6.13 -5.34 -1.31
CA ASN A 60 5.31 -5.28 -0.11
C ASN A 60 5.17 -3.82 0.32
N LEU A 61 4.26 -3.08 -0.33
CA LEU A 61 4.14 -1.63 -0.19
C LEU A 61 4.02 -1.17 1.28
N GLY A 62 3.17 -1.84 2.05
CA GLY A 62 2.96 -1.53 3.47
C GLY A 62 4.16 -1.79 4.39
N ARG A 63 5.21 -2.45 3.88
CA ARG A 63 6.48 -2.66 4.57
C ARG A 63 7.64 -1.88 3.94
N SER A 64 7.39 -1.05 2.92
CA SER A 64 8.46 -0.35 2.19
C SER A 64 9.32 0.57 3.05
N THR A 65 8.83 0.97 4.23
CA THR A 65 9.54 1.83 5.19
C THR A 65 10.17 1.05 6.36
N ALA A 66 10.11 -0.28 6.35
CA ALA A 66 10.77 -1.09 7.37
C ALA A 66 12.29 -1.19 7.16
N ASP A 67 13.02 -1.50 8.23
CA ASP A 67 14.47 -1.71 8.15
C ASP A 67 14.78 -2.83 7.16
N GLY A 68 15.74 -2.59 6.26
CA GLY A 68 16.09 -3.51 5.17
C GLY A 68 15.20 -3.43 3.93
N HIS A 69 14.21 -2.54 3.91
CA HIS A 69 13.33 -2.32 2.74
C HIS A 69 13.74 -1.08 1.91
N GLU A 70 12.89 -0.67 0.98
CA GLU A 70 13.22 0.31 -0.06
C GLU A 70 13.45 1.72 0.51
N ALA A 71 12.72 2.08 1.56
CA ALA A 71 12.64 3.45 2.07
C ALA A 71 12.64 3.56 3.62
N PRO A 72 13.57 2.93 4.36
CA PRO A 72 13.56 2.86 5.83
C PRO A 72 13.58 4.24 6.52
N ARG A 73 14.19 5.25 5.87
CA ARG A 73 14.24 6.64 6.36
C ARG A 73 12.87 7.33 6.49
N PHE A 74 11.80 6.69 6.01
CA PHE A 74 10.42 7.19 6.08
C PHE A 74 9.55 6.49 7.13
N MET A 75 10.09 5.55 7.94
CA MET A 75 9.32 4.80 8.94
C MET A 75 8.44 5.69 9.84
N ASN A 76 8.97 6.83 10.29
CA ASN A 76 8.27 7.76 11.17
C ASN A 76 7.67 8.97 10.41
N LYS A 77 7.52 8.85 9.09
CA LYS A 77 7.04 9.94 8.21
C LYS A 77 5.83 9.53 7.37
N ILE A 78 5.63 8.23 7.16
CA ILE A 78 4.54 7.70 6.34
C ILE A 78 3.90 6.53 7.07
N ILE A 79 2.57 6.50 7.06
CA ILE A 79 1.77 5.38 7.56
C ILE A 79 1.07 4.72 6.38
N PHE A 80 1.04 3.39 6.36
CA PHE A 80 0.26 2.61 5.41
C PHE A 80 -0.87 1.90 6.15
N GLN A 81 -2.10 2.20 5.80
CA GLN A 81 -3.27 1.47 6.27
C GLN A 81 -3.76 0.53 5.18
N LEU A 82 -3.64 -0.77 5.40
CA LEU A 82 -4.28 -1.77 4.54
C LEU A 82 -5.80 -1.66 4.70
N LEU A 83 -6.49 -1.50 3.59
CA LEU A 83 -7.93 -1.54 3.51
C LEU A 83 -8.41 -2.98 3.43
N SER A 84 -9.63 -3.23 3.89
CA SER A 84 -10.33 -4.50 3.66
C SER A 84 -10.38 -4.81 2.17
N ASP A 85 -10.39 -6.09 1.82
CA ASP A 85 -10.65 -6.51 0.45
C ASP A 85 -12.06 -6.06 0.01
N ASN A 86 -12.28 -5.87 -1.30
CA ASN A 86 -13.61 -5.54 -1.81
C ASN A 86 -14.61 -6.62 -1.39
N GLU A 87 -15.84 -6.21 -1.07
CA GLU A 87 -16.89 -7.07 -0.50
C GLU A 87 -16.53 -7.71 0.86
N GLY A 88 -15.45 -7.29 1.50
CA GLY A 88 -15.07 -7.77 2.82
C GLY A 88 -14.75 -9.26 2.80
N ARG A 89 -13.85 -9.70 1.91
CA ARG A 89 -13.29 -11.05 1.92
C ARG A 89 -12.96 -11.44 3.37
N ASN A 90 -13.78 -12.34 3.95
CA ASN A 90 -13.93 -12.70 5.38
C ASN A 90 -15.32 -12.43 6.01
N ILE A 91 -16.39 -12.11 5.26
CA ILE A 91 -17.76 -12.33 5.76
C ILE A 91 -18.04 -13.84 5.71
N THR A 92 -17.54 -14.58 6.71
CA THR A 92 -18.04 -15.91 7.01
C THR A 92 -19.41 -15.75 7.67
N SER A 93 -20.49 -16.23 7.06
CA SER A 93 -21.85 -16.07 7.57
C SER A 93 -22.22 -16.97 8.77
N PHE A 94 -21.29 -17.81 9.28
CA PHE A 94 -21.49 -18.87 10.31
C PHE A 94 -22.55 -19.95 9.92
N VAL A 95 -22.67 -21.15 10.53
CA VAL A 95 -22.16 -21.77 11.78
C VAL A 95 -21.87 -23.27 11.52
N ASN A 96 -20.72 -23.83 11.93
CA ASN A 96 -20.51 -25.30 11.95
C ASN A 96 -21.00 -25.94 13.26
N SER A 97 -22.20 -25.57 13.73
CA SER A 97 -22.79 -26.19 14.92
C SER A 97 -23.25 -27.63 14.67
N ASP A 98 -23.27 -28.09 13.41
CA ASP A 98 -23.83 -29.38 13.01
C ASP A 98 -22.89 -30.24 12.15
N ILE A 99 -21.55 -30.13 12.31
CA ILE A 99 -20.63 -31.12 11.73
C ILE A 99 -20.05 -31.99 12.86
N ASN A 100 -20.85 -33.01 13.20
CA ASN A 100 -20.59 -34.25 13.96
C ASN A 100 -19.42 -34.30 14.96
#